data_AF-A0A1Q3ARY0-F1
#
_entry.id   AF-A0A1Q3ARY0-F1
#
_cell.length_a   1.000
_cell.length_b   1.000
_cell.length_c   1.000
_cell.angle_alpha   90.00
_cell.angle_beta   90.00
_cell.angle_gamma   90.00
#
_symmetry.space_group_name_H-M   'P 1'
#
loop_
_entity.id
_entity.type
_entity.pdbx_description
1 polymer ?
#
loop_
_entity_poly.entity_id
_entity_poly.type
_entity_poly.pdbx_seq_one_letter_code
_entity_poly.pdbx_strand_id
1 'polypeptide(L)'
;MLLGIKIHKIEINKSWIDLRRINPRAYVQEIRMFLNFAYRNKNKDEFFYFPCIKCANRYYHGKDTVNEHLILDGFLTSYKK
;
A
#
# COMPACT_ATOMS: atom_id res chain seq x y z
N MET A 1 10.02 29.40 -2.06
CA MET A 1 9.06 30.05 -1.15
C MET A 1 7.82 29.17 -1.12
N LEU A 2 7.62 28.44 0.00
CA LEU A 2 6.35 27.94 0.58
C LEU A 2 5.46 27.05 -0.33
N LEU A 3 5.11 25.79 -0.04
CA LEU A 3 5.01 25.02 1.21
C LEU A 3 5.38 23.55 0.87
N GLY A 4 6.31 22.89 1.55
CA GLY A 4 6.35 22.83 3.01
C GLY A 4 5.23 21.97 3.58
N ILE A 5 4.62 21.06 2.80
CA ILE A 5 3.81 19.98 3.38
C ILE A 5 4.79 19.01 4.03
N LYS A 6 5.22 19.33 5.27
CA LYS A 6 5.56 18.30 6.24
C LYS A 6 4.29 17.47 6.40
N ILE A 7 4.10 16.49 5.52
CA ILE A 7 3.23 15.35 5.82
C ILE A 7 3.84 14.85 7.12
N HIS A 8 3.15 15.07 8.24
CA HIS A 8 3.45 14.37 9.49
C HIS A 8 3.69 12.93 9.05
N LYS A 9 4.93 12.48 9.14
CA LYS A 9 5.36 11.17 8.68
C LYS A 9 4.59 10.21 9.57
N ILE A 10 3.38 9.85 9.16
CA ILE A 10 2.61 8.79 9.79
C ILE A 10 3.46 7.58 9.47
N GLU A 11 4.31 7.20 10.42
CA GLU A 11 5.00 5.93 10.39
C GLU A 11 3.92 4.87 10.52
N ILE A 12 3.31 4.54 9.39
CA ILE A 12 2.45 3.36 9.27
C ILE A 12 3.35 2.21 9.69
N ASN A 13 3.01 1.56 10.81
CA ASN A 13 3.68 0.34 11.22
C ASN A 13 3.62 -0.64 10.05
N LYS A 14 4.76 -1.05 9.51
CA LYS A 14 4.86 -1.91 8.31
C LYS A 14 5.07 -3.38 8.68
N SER A 15 5.02 -3.73 9.97
CA SER A 15 5.17 -5.12 10.44
C SER A 15 4.10 -6.03 9.85
N TRP A 16 2.94 -5.48 9.47
CA TRP A 16 1.88 -6.23 8.81
C TRP A 16 2.32 -6.88 7.49
N ILE A 17 3.38 -6.38 6.84
CA ILE A 17 3.92 -7.00 5.62
C ILE A 17 4.38 -8.45 5.90
N ASP A 18 4.90 -8.72 7.09
CA ASP A 18 5.36 -10.07 7.47
C ASP A 18 4.20 -11.00 7.83
N LEU A 19 3.02 -10.46 8.14
CA LEU A 19 1.82 -11.25 8.40
C LEU A 19 1.40 -12.08 7.19
N ARG A 20 1.81 -11.73 5.96
CA ARG A 20 1.51 -12.56 4.79
C ARG A 20 1.95 -14.01 4.99
N ARG A 21 3.08 -14.24 5.67
CA ARG A 21 3.59 -15.58 5.97
C ARG A 21 3.11 -16.12 7.31
N ILE A 22 2.91 -15.25 8.31
CA ILE A 22 2.62 -15.65 9.70
C ILE A 22 1.11 -15.82 9.92
N ASN A 23 0.31 -14.87 9.44
CA ASN A 23 -1.14 -14.82 9.60
C ASN A 23 -1.79 -14.16 8.37
N PRO A 24 -2.06 -14.93 7.30
CA PRO A 24 -2.59 -14.40 6.04
C PRO A 24 -3.93 -13.68 6.19
N ARG A 25 -4.76 -14.10 7.15
CA ARG A 25 -6.05 -13.44 7.42
C ARG A 25 -5.83 -12.03 7.98
N ALA A 26 -4.95 -11.88 8.95
CA ALA A 26 -4.58 -10.57 9.49
C ALA A 26 -3.92 -9.70 8.42
N TYR A 27 -3.04 -10.27 7.58
CA TYR A 27 -2.46 -9.56 6.45
C TYR A 27 -3.52 -8.93 5.52
N VAL A 28 -4.54 -9.69 5.12
CA VAL A 28 -5.61 -9.17 4.26
C VAL A 28 -6.38 -8.03 4.94
N GLN A 29 -6.61 -8.13 6.25
CA GLN A 29 -7.27 -7.07 7.01
C GLN A 29 -6.45 -5.78 7.03
N GLU A 30 -5.15 -5.88 7.32
CA GLU A 30 -4.22 -4.75 7.31
C GLU A 30 -4.09 -4.12 5.92
N ILE A 31 -4.02 -4.93 4.85
CA ILE A 31 -4.03 -4.43 3.46
C ILE A 31 -5.29 -3.62 3.16
N ARG A 32 -6.47 -4.09 3.56
CA ARG A 32 -7.73 -3.35 3.36
C ARG A 32 -7.73 -2.04 4.12
N MET A 33 -7.24 -2.01 5.36
CA MET A 33 -7.12 -0.78 6.14
C MET A 33 -6.14 0.21 5.49
N PHE A 34 -4.97 -0.26 5.08
CA PHE A 34 -3.96 0.53 4.37
C PHE A 34 -4.52 1.16 3.09
N LEU A 35 -5.19 0.36 2.26
CA LEU A 35 -5.76 0.83 1.00
C LEU A 35 -6.92 1.82 1.22
N ASN A 36 -7.79 1.56 2.19
CA ASN A 36 -8.83 2.52 2.56
C ASN A 36 -8.25 3.86 3.01
N PHE A 37 -7.17 3.85 3.80
CA PHE A 37 -6.47 5.06 4.19
C PHE A 37 -5.83 5.76 2.97
N ALA A 38 -5.14 5.01 2.11
CA ALA A 38 -4.50 5.56 0.91
C ALA A 38 -5.52 6.21 -0.05
N TYR A 39 -6.67 5.58 -0.26
CA TYR A 39 -7.70 6.09 -1.17
C TYR A 39 -8.49 7.27 -0.60
N ARG A 40 -8.67 7.36 0.72
CA ARG A 40 -9.39 8.49 1.36
C ARG A 40 -8.62 9.79 1.30
N ASN A 41 -7.29 9.73 1.32
CA ASN A 41 -6.41 10.90 1.35
C ASN A 41 -6.05 11.41 -0.06
N LYS A 42 -6.73 10.95 -1.12
CA LYS A 42 -6.32 11.17 -2.50
C LYS A 42 -7.46 11.63 -3.40
N ASN A 43 -7.11 12.45 -4.40
CA ASN A 43 -8.03 12.88 -5.46
C ASN A 43 -8.33 11.71 -6.40
N LYS A 44 -9.56 11.64 -6.93
CA LYS A 44 -10.08 10.49 -7.71
C LYS A 44 -9.24 10.14 -8.95
N ASP A 45 -8.52 11.11 -9.51
CA ASP A 45 -7.79 10.99 -10.79
C ASP A 45 -6.28 10.76 -10.62
N GLU A 46 -5.80 10.60 -9.38
CA GLU A 46 -4.38 10.39 -9.13
C GLU A 46 -4.02 8.90 -9.27
N PHE A 47 -3.20 8.57 -10.27
CA PHE A 47 -2.70 7.21 -10.49
C PHE A 47 -1.53 6.89 -9.56
N PHE A 48 -1.52 5.70 -8.95
CA PHE A 48 -0.51 5.30 -7.97
C PHE A 48 0.38 4.17 -8.46
N TYR A 49 1.65 4.31 -8.10
CA TYR A 49 2.55 3.19 -7.95
C TYR A 49 2.27 2.51 -6.62
N PHE A 50 1.99 1.20 -6.67
CA PHE A 50 1.82 0.40 -5.47
C PHE A 50 3.01 -0.57 -5.29
N PRO A 51 3.48 -0.80 -4.05
CA PRO A 51 4.60 -1.68 -3.77
C PRO A 51 4.15 -3.15 -3.79
N CYS A 52 3.59 -3.58 -4.91
CA CYS A 52 3.24 -4.96 -5.19
C CYS A 52 4.50 -5.73 -5.65
N ILE A 53 4.62 -6.99 -5.21
CA ILE A 53 5.69 -7.89 -5.64
C ILE A 53 5.68 -8.08 -7.16
N LYS A 54 4.50 -8.34 -7.74
CA LYS A 54 4.33 -8.59 -9.17
C LYS A 54 4.59 -7.35 -10.02
N CYS A 55 4.06 -6.20 -9.60
CA CYS A 55 4.24 -4.96 -10.34
C CYS A 55 5.61 -4.32 -10.11
N ALA A 56 6.30 -4.68 -9.02
CA ALA A 56 7.58 -4.11 -8.61
C ALA A 56 7.60 -2.56 -8.65
N ASN A 57 6.48 -1.93 -8.29
CA ASN A 57 6.31 -0.47 -8.32
C ASN A 57 6.56 0.17 -9.71
N ARG A 58 6.33 -0.57 -10.81
CA ARG A 58 6.60 -0.11 -12.20
C ARG A 58 5.34 0.15 -13.04
N TYR A 59 4.19 -0.38 -12.63
CA TYR A 59 2.98 -0.37 -13.45
C TYR A 59 1.83 0.35 -12.75
N TYR A 60 1.02 1.02 -13.58
CA TYR A 60 -0.19 1.71 -13.18
C TYR A 60 -1.38 0.76 -13.27
N HIS A 61 -2.16 0.71 -12.19
CA HIS A 61 -3.34 -0.15 -12.11
C HIS A 61 -4.48 0.58 -11.41
N GLY A 62 -5.71 0.25 -11.81
CA GLY A 62 -6.92 0.70 -11.11
C GLY A 62 -7.03 0.06 -9.72
N LYS A 63 -7.90 0.63 -8.88
CA LYS A 63 -8.06 0.21 -7.47
C LYS A 63 -8.30 -1.29 -7.31
N ASP A 64 -9.17 -1.86 -8.14
CA ASP A 64 -9.53 -3.28 -8.04
C ASP A 64 -8.33 -4.19 -8.33
N THR A 65 -7.59 -3.90 -9.40
CA THR A 65 -6.36 -4.63 -9.76
C THR A 65 -5.28 -4.48 -8.69
N VAL A 66 -5.13 -3.29 -8.10
CA VAL A 66 -4.20 -3.08 -6.97
C VAL A 66 -4.59 -3.93 -5.77
N ASN A 67 -5.87 -3.91 -5.39
CA ASN A 67 -6.38 -4.68 -4.26
C ASN A 67 -6.11 -6.17 -4.46
N GLU A 68 -6.43 -6.69 -5.64
CA GLU A 68 -6.20 -8.08 -6.02
C GLU A 68 -4.73 -8.45 -5.94
N HIS A 69 -3.84 -7.68 -6.59
CA HIS A 69 -2.41 -7.94 -6.59
C HIS A 69 -1.80 -7.90 -5.17
N LEU A 70 -2.21 -6.97 -4.31
CA LEU A 70 -1.67 -6.90 -2.96
C LEU A 70 -2.17 -8.02 -2.04
N ILE A 71 -3.40 -8.52 -2.27
CA ILE A 71 -3.95 -9.65 -1.52
C ILE A 71 -3.34 -10.98 -2.00
N LEU A 72 -3.29 -11.21 -3.32
CA LEU A 72 -2.83 -12.46 -3.92
C LEU A 72 -1.30 -12.53 -4.00
N ASP A 73 -0.67 -11.57 -4.67
CA ASP A 73 0.78 -11.58 -4.94
C ASP A 73 1.59 -11.07 -3.75
N GLY A 74 1.04 -10.10 -3.02
CA GLY A 74 1.63 -9.58 -1.81
C GLY A 74 2.41 -8.28 -1.98
N PHE A 75 2.87 -7.77 -0.85
CA PHE A 75 3.58 -6.50 -0.72
C PHE A 75 5.10 -6.68 -0.79
N LEU A 76 5.81 -5.73 -1.40
CA LEU A 76 7.26 -5.69 -1.43
C LEU A 76 7.82 -5.53 -0.01
N THR A 77 8.64 -6.50 0.41
CA THR A 77 9.29 -6.47 1.73
C THR A 77 10.27 -5.31 1.87
N SER A 78 10.82 -4.80 0.76
CA SER A 78 11.66 -3.60 0.74
C SER A 78 10.91 -2.35 1.20
N TYR A 79 9.59 -2.33 1.11
CA TYR A 79 8.79 -1.21 1.60
C TYR A 79 8.85 -1.04 3.11
N LYS A 80 9.28 -2.07 3.86
CA LYS A 80 9.48 -1.98 5.32
C LYS A 80 10.58 -0.98 5.73
N LYS A 81 11.50 -0.64 4.81
CA LYS A 81 12.61 0.28 5.04
C LYS A 81 12.19 1.75 5.02
#